data_AF-A0A352DA42-F1
#
_entry.id   AF-A0A352DA42-F1
#
_cell.length_a   1.000
_cell.length_b   1.000
_cell.length_c   1.000
_cell.angle_alpha   90.00
_cell.angle_beta   90.00
_cell.angle_gamma   90.00
#
_symmetry.space_group_name_H-M   'P 1'
#
loop_
_entity.id
_entity.type
_entity.pdbx_description
1 polymer ?
#
loop_
_entity_poly.entity_id
_entity_poly.type
_entity_poly.pdbx_seq_one_letter_code
_entity_poly.pdbx_strand_id
1 'polypeptide(L)'
;MGEGCACGGKCEPDKKGPNKALKYALMAFVALSVGAAVYKIAGAPCCAEKTPLAAPVEAVPPATPAGAASKKAAQKTAVVYYFYTDTRCSSCQTIEAYTKEAVEKNFKADYKGWKVAFKGVNIDEEPNKHFVEAYWLNSKSVIVQKFSGDKPLKWGMLPKVWELTGDKEAFVGYVTAETHKLLDEK
;
A
#
# COMPACT_ATOMS: atom_id res chain seq x y z
N MET A 1 -36.53 -55.60 31.55
CA MET A 1 -35.11 -56.01 31.53
C MET A 1 -34.35 -54.97 30.72
N GLY A 2 -33.58 -54.02 31.24
CA GLY A 2 -33.44 -53.39 32.56
C GLY A 2 -33.32 -51.87 32.29
N GLU A 3 -33.90 -50.99 33.10
CA GLU A 3 -33.40 -50.52 34.41
C GLU A 3 -31.95 -50.02 34.38
N GLY A 4 -31.80 -48.74 34.75
CA GLY A 4 -30.50 -48.09 34.89
C GLY A 4 -30.57 -46.59 35.16
N CYS A 5 -31.55 -46.14 35.95
CA CYS A 5 -31.55 -44.80 36.52
C CYS A 5 -31.25 -44.93 38.02
N ALA A 6 -30.07 -44.52 38.47
CA ALA A 6 -29.82 -43.97 39.81
C ALA A 6 -28.33 -43.64 39.99
N CYS A 7 -28.01 -42.37 40.29
CA CYS A 7 -27.36 -41.95 41.54
C CYS A 7 -26.85 -40.50 41.46
N GLY A 8 -27.49 -39.62 42.24
CA GLY A 8 -26.82 -38.63 43.08
C GLY A 8 -26.02 -37.49 42.44
N GLY A 9 -26.57 -36.27 42.53
CA GLY A 9 -25.76 -35.06 42.78
C GLY A 9 -25.61 -34.07 41.62
N LYS A 10 -26.24 -32.90 41.81
CA LYS A 10 -26.05 -31.61 41.13
C LYS A 10 -26.26 -31.54 39.61
N CYS A 11 -27.37 -30.89 39.25
CA CYS A 11 -27.49 -30.15 37.99
C CYS A 11 -26.41 -29.07 37.94
N GLU A 12 -25.49 -29.18 36.97
CA GLU A 12 -24.52 -28.15 36.66
C GLU A 12 -25.12 -27.17 35.63
N PRO A 13 -24.99 -25.84 35.81
CA PRO A 13 -25.57 -24.89 34.87
C PRO A 13 -24.78 -24.83 33.55
N ASP A 14 -25.56 -24.84 32.47
CA ASP A 14 -25.18 -24.68 31.07
C ASP A 14 -24.09 -23.60 30.87
N LYS A 15 -22.87 -24.03 30.49
CA LYS A 15 -21.76 -23.13 30.14
C LYS A 15 -22.04 -22.46 28.80
N LYS A 16 -22.76 -21.33 28.87
CA LYS A 16 -22.96 -20.36 27.79
C LYS A 16 -21.62 -19.91 27.19
N GLY A 17 -21.39 -20.26 25.92
CA GLY A 17 -20.12 -20.09 25.21
C GLY A 17 -19.57 -18.65 25.14
N PRO A 18 -18.24 -18.52 24.92
CA PRO A 18 -17.44 -17.31 25.15
C PRO A 18 -17.71 -16.13 24.21
N ASN A 19 -18.55 -16.30 23.18
CA ASN A 19 -18.73 -15.30 22.13
C ASN A 19 -19.37 -13.99 22.61
N LYS A 20 -20.23 -14.02 23.65
CA LYS A 20 -20.81 -12.78 24.20
C LYS A 20 -19.84 -12.10 25.17
N ALA A 21 -19.22 -12.86 26.07
CA ALA A 21 -18.25 -12.34 27.04
C ALA A 21 -17.02 -11.71 26.35
N LEU A 22 -16.50 -12.36 25.30
CA LEU A 22 -15.40 -11.83 24.50
C LEU A 22 -15.80 -10.57 23.73
N LYS A 23 -17.01 -10.51 23.16
CA LYS A 23 -17.53 -9.30 22.51
C LYS A 23 -17.67 -8.13 23.49
N TYR A 24 -18.17 -8.37 24.71
CA TYR A 24 -18.27 -7.32 25.73
C TYR A 24 -16.90 -6.88 26.24
N ALA A 25 -15.94 -7.80 26.38
CA ALA A 25 -14.55 -7.46 26.74
C ALA A 25 -13.87 -6.61 25.65
N LEU A 26 -14.03 -6.96 24.37
CA LEU A 26 -13.50 -6.18 23.25
C LEU A 26 -14.15 -4.78 23.16
N MET A 27 -15.47 -4.69 23.34
CA MET A 27 -16.18 -3.40 23.35
C MET A 27 -15.75 -2.51 24.53
N ALA A 28 -15.53 -3.09 25.72
CA ALA A 28 -15.00 -2.35 26.86
C ALA A 28 -13.57 -1.83 26.60
N PHE A 29 -12.73 -2.62 25.93
CA PHE A 29 -11.36 -2.22 25.56
C PHE A 29 -11.35 -1.06 24.55
N VAL A 30 -12.24 -1.11 23.54
CA VAL A 30 -12.42 -0.01 22.58
C VAL A 30 -12.91 1.26 23.28
N ALA A 31 -13.90 1.17 24.17
CA ALA A 31 -14.42 2.33 24.90
C ALA A 31 -13.37 2.99 25.81
N LEU A 32 -12.56 2.19 26.52
CA LEU A 32 -11.45 2.68 27.34
C LEU A 32 -10.35 3.35 26.50
N SER A 33 -10.07 2.81 25.30
CA SER A 33 -9.07 3.37 24.38
C SER A 33 -9.49 4.72 23.81
N VAL A 34 -10.76 4.86 23.41
CA VAL A 34 -11.30 6.13 22.90
C VAL A 34 -11.44 7.16 24.02
N GLY A 35 -11.83 6.76 25.24
CA GLY A 35 -11.94 7.65 26.40
C GLY A 35 -10.61 8.29 26.81
N ALA A 36 -9.50 7.53 26.79
CA ALA A 36 -8.17 8.05 27.12
C ALA A 36 -7.63 9.05 26.08
N ALA A 37 -7.97 8.87 24.80
CA ALA A 37 -7.54 9.77 23.73
C ALA A 37 -8.26 11.14 23.78
N VAL A 38 -9.52 11.17 24.21
CA VAL A 38 -10.28 12.43 24.36
C VAL A 38 -9.86 13.20 25.62
N TYR A 39 -9.50 12.51 26.71
CA TYR A 39 -9.11 13.17 27.97
C TYR A 39 -7.78 13.95 27.87
N LYS A 40 -6.87 13.58 26.96
CA LYS A 40 -5.58 14.28 26.77
C LYS A 40 -5.64 15.57 25.94
N ILE A 41 -6.81 15.93 25.38
CA ILE A 41 -6.97 17.14 24.57
C ILE A 41 -7.62 18.29 25.38
N ALA A 42 -8.10 18.04 26.60
CA ALA A 42 -8.83 19.02 27.41
C ALA A 42 -8.06 19.55 28.65
N GLY A 43 -6.73 19.48 28.65
CA GLY A 43 -5.89 19.84 29.80
C GLY A 43 -4.62 20.60 29.43
N ALA A 44 -4.75 21.78 28.83
CA ALA A 44 -3.68 22.78 28.82
C ALA A 44 -4.30 24.20 28.80
N PRO A 45 -4.22 24.96 29.91
CA PRO A 45 -4.67 26.35 29.95
C PRO A 45 -3.71 27.30 29.23
N CYS A 46 -4.32 28.34 28.71
CA CYS A 46 -3.76 29.48 28.02
C CYS A 46 -2.70 30.24 28.82
N CYS A 47 -1.72 30.78 28.09
CA CYS A 47 -0.99 32.04 28.32
C CYS A 47 -0.30 32.23 29.69
N ALA A 48 1.04 32.17 29.68
CA ALA A 48 1.89 32.95 30.58
C ALA A 48 3.15 33.42 29.83
N GLU A 49 2.93 34.44 29.00
CA GLU A 49 3.71 35.66 28.82
C GLU A 49 5.17 35.69 29.34
N LYS A 50 6.11 35.94 28.44
CA LYS A 50 7.28 36.83 28.66
C LYS A 50 7.73 37.43 27.33
N THR A 51 7.54 38.73 27.22
CA THR A 51 8.07 39.68 26.22
C THR A 51 8.61 40.87 27.05
N PRO A 52 9.59 41.72 26.62
CA PRO A 52 10.28 41.84 25.33
C PRO A 52 11.83 41.95 25.42
N LEU A 53 12.52 41.93 24.27
CA LEU A 53 13.40 43.03 23.88
C LEU A 53 13.60 43.04 22.35
N ALA A 54 13.51 44.24 21.79
CA ALA A 54 13.45 44.52 20.36
C ALA A 54 14.81 44.53 19.65
N ALA A 55 14.80 44.23 18.36
CA ALA A 55 15.67 44.86 17.37
C ALA A 55 14.92 44.89 16.01
N PRO A 56 14.96 45.99 15.25
CA PRO A 56 14.14 46.19 14.06
C PRO A 56 14.83 45.60 12.83
N VAL A 57 14.06 44.99 11.93
CA VAL A 57 14.52 44.76 10.56
C VAL A 57 13.35 45.00 9.60
N GLU A 58 13.60 46.02 8.80
CA GLU A 58 12.94 46.59 7.63
C GLU A 58 11.82 45.82 6.93
N ALA A 59 10.80 46.61 6.58
CA ALA A 59 9.69 46.27 5.73
C ALA A 59 10.16 45.86 4.32
N VAL A 60 9.70 44.69 3.87
CA VAL A 60 9.65 44.33 2.46
C VAL A 60 8.19 44.40 1.98
N PRO A 61 7.90 45.03 0.83
CA PRO A 61 6.54 45.28 0.37
C PRO A 61 5.80 43.98 -0.01
N PRO A 62 4.46 43.96 0.08
CA PRO A 62 3.66 42.79 -0.28
C PRO A 62 3.76 42.52 -1.79
N ALA A 63 4.49 41.47 -2.16
CA ALA A 63 4.44 40.94 -3.51
C ALA A 63 3.05 40.37 -3.78
N THR A 64 2.46 40.88 -4.86
CA THR A 64 1.18 40.52 -5.46
C THR A 64 1.03 39.01 -5.67
N PRO A 65 -0.15 38.40 -5.44
CA PRO A 65 -0.41 37.03 -5.87
C PRO A 65 -0.58 36.98 -7.40
N ALA A 66 0.52 36.84 -8.13
CA ALA A 66 0.51 36.42 -9.53
C ALA A 66 0.67 34.91 -9.59
N GLY A 67 -0.38 34.21 -10.02
CA GLY A 67 -0.31 32.78 -10.24
C GLY A 67 -1.67 32.12 -10.29
N ALA A 68 -2.50 32.48 -11.27
CA ALA A 68 -3.52 31.56 -11.74
C ALA A 68 -2.80 30.31 -12.25
N ALA A 69 -2.61 29.34 -11.36
CA ALA A 69 -2.12 28.02 -11.67
C ALA A 69 -3.15 27.38 -12.60
N SER A 70 -2.94 27.53 -13.91
CA SER A 70 -3.61 26.70 -14.90
C SER A 70 -3.32 25.25 -14.51
N LYS A 71 -4.37 24.53 -14.09
CA LYS A 71 -4.34 23.11 -13.79
C LYS A 71 -3.88 22.38 -15.06
N LYS A 72 -2.58 22.24 -15.26
CA LYS A 72 -2.02 21.37 -16.29
C LYS A 72 -2.56 19.98 -16.00
N ALA A 73 -3.23 19.38 -16.98
CA ALA A 73 -3.71 18.02 -16.84
C ALA A 73 -2.53 17.13 -16.43
N ALA A 74 -2.68 16.43 -15.31
CA ALA A 74 -1.63 15.59 -14.76
C ALA A 74 -1.28 14.49 -15.78
N GLN A 75 0.02 14.32 -16.05
CA GLN A 75 0.48 13.32 -17.00
C GLN A 75 0.18 11.92 -16.48
N LYS A 76 -0.35 11.03 -17.33
CA LYS A 76 -0.61 9.64 -16.99
C LYS A 76 0.65 8.82 -17.22
N THR A 77 1.17 8.21 -16.17
CA THR A 77 2.35 7.34 -16.26
C THR A 77 2.06 6.02 -15.58
N ALA A 78 2.76 4.97 -15.99
CA ALA A 78 2.72 3.68 -15.33
C ALA A 78 4.13 3.12 -15.21
N VAL A 79 4.39 2.45 -14.10
CA VAL A 79 5.67 1.80 -13.85
C VAL A 79 5.42 0.32 -13.62
N VAL A 80 6.07 -0.51 -14.44
CA VAL A 80 6.14 -1.95 -14.26
C VAL A 80 7.37 -2.23 -13.39
N TYR A 81 7.12 -2.46 -12.11
CA TYR A 81 8.14 -2.80 -11.14
C TYR A 81 8.44 -4.29 -11.16
N TYR A 82 9.71 -4.64 -11.06
CA TYR A 82 10.13 -5.96 -10.59
C TYR A 82 10.82 -5.81 -9.25
N PHE A 83 10.16 -6.24 -8.18
CA PHE A 83 10.70 -6.23 -6.83
C PHE A 83 11.52 -7.50 -6.58
N TYR A 84 12.77 -7.34 -6.18
CA TYR A 84 13.69 -8.42 -5.87
C TYR A 84 14.46 -8.15 -4.57
N THR A 85 15.22 -9.14 -4.10
CA THR A 85 16.08 -9.07 -2.92
C THR A 85 17.53 -9.36 -3.34
N ASP A 86 18.50 -9.14 -2.46
CA ASP A 86 19.93 -9.38 -2.72
C ASP A 86 20.21 -10.83 -3.16
N THR A 87 19.45 -11.78 -2.60
CA THR A 87 19.51 -13.18 -2.99
C THR A 87 18.73 -13.42 -4.29
N ARG A 88 19.47 -13.61 -5.38
CA ARG A 88 18.93 -13.80 -6.73
C ARG A 88 19.33 -15.15 -7.32
N CYS A 89 18.35 -15.91 -7.81
CA CYS A 89 18.56 -17.13 -8.59
C CYS A 89 18.36 -16.87 -10.09
N SER A 90 18.62 -17.89 -10.93
CA SER A 90 18.48 -17.78 -12.39
C SER A 90 17.08 -17.33 -12.82
N SER A 91 16.02 -17.89 -12.23
CA SER A 91 14.64 -17.49 -12.55
C SER A 91 14.34 -16.03 -12.19
N CYS A 92 14.97 -15.49 -11.14
CA CYS A 92 14.83 -14.06 -10.81
C CYS A 92 15.44 -13.16 -11.89
N GLN A 93 16.58 -13.56 -12.45
CA GLN A 93 17.21 -12.83 -13.56
C GLN A 93 16.38 -12.94 -14.83
N THR A 94 15.83 -14.12 -15.11
CA THR A 94 14.92 -14.36 -16.24
C THR A 94 13.67 -13.48 -16.16
N ILE A 95 13.00 -13.45 -15.01
CA ILE A 95 11.80 -12.62 -14.80
C ILE A 95 12.13 -11.14 -15.02
N GLU A 96 13.24 -10.65 -14.46
CA GLU A 96 13.67 -9.26 -14.67
C GLU A 96 13.88 -8.95 -16.16
N ALA A 97 14.67 -9.78 -16.84
CA ALA A 97 15.01 -9.59 -18.24
C ALA A 97 13.78 -9.63 -19.15
N TYR A 98 12.90 -10.60 -18.95
CA TYR A 98 11.69 -10.74 -19.79
C TYR A 98 10.67 -9.64 -19.50
N THR A 99 10.53 -9.21 -18.24
CA THR A 99 9.65 -8.08 -17.89
C THR A 99 10.16 -6.78 -18.52
N LYS A 100 11.47 -6.52 -18.41
CA LYS A 100 12.12 -5.38 -19.06
C LYS A 100 11.88 -5.42 -20.56
N GLU A 101 12.13 -6.56 -21.19
CA GLU A 101 11.93 -6.73 -22.63
C GLU A 101 10.48 -6.48 -23.06
N ALA A 102 9.49 -6.98 -22.30
CA ALA A 102 8.08 -6.76 -22.59
C ALA A 102 7.71 -5.27 -22.60
N VAL A 103 8.24 -4.50 -21.63
CA VAL A 103 8.01 -3.06 -21.55
C VAL A 103 8.74 -2.33 -22.68
N GLU A 104 10.04 -2.59 -22.85
CA GLU A 104 10.86 -1.90 -23.84
C GLU A 104 10.47 -2.21 -25.27
N LYS A 105 9.88 -3.37 -25.57
CA LYS A 105 9.41 -3.69 -26.92
C LYS A 105 8.01 -3.13 -27.19
N ASN A 106 7.07 -3.32 -26.27
CA ASN A 106 5.65 -3.10 -26.54
C ASN A 106 5.13 -1.74 -26.07
N PHE A 107 5.92 -1.00 -25.29
CA PHE A 107 5.53 0.31 -24.76
C PHE A 107 6.54 1.42 -25.06
N LYS A 108 7.28 1.32 -26.17
CA LYS A 108 8.15 2.42 -26.65
C LYS A 108 7.38 3.69 -26.94
N ALA A 109 6.16 3.53 -27.46
CA ALA A 109 5.24 4.62 -27.73
C ALA A 109 4.18 4.69 -26.62
N ASP A 110 3.65 5.89 -26.41
CA ASP A 110 2.59 6.13 -25.43
C ASP A 110 1.35 5.27 -25.75
N TYR A 111 0.86 4.52 -24.75
CA TYR A 111 -0.34 3.70 -24.88
C TYR A 111 -1.55 4.48 -24.37
N LYS A 112 -2.43 4.98 -25.25
CA LYS A 112 -3.62 5.77 -24.87
C LYS A 112 -3.29 6.96 -23.93
N GLY A 113 -2.13 7.59 -24.14
CA GLY A 113 -1.62 8.68 -23.31
C GLY A 113 -0.94 8.24 -22.01
N TRP A 114 -0.77 6.94 -21.77
CA TRP A 114 0.06 6.40 -20.70
C TRP A 114 1.50 6.26 -21.19
N LYS A 115 2.43 6.82 -20.41
CA LYS A 115 3.87 6.53 -20.54
C LYS A 115 4.23 5.39 -19.61
N VAL A 116 4.69 4.27 -20.17
CA VAL A 116 5.01 3.07 -19.39
C VAL A 116 6.53 2.92 -19.30
N ALA A 117 7.03 2.68 -18.10
CA ALA A 117 8.45 2.44 -17.84
C ALA A 117 8.66 1.16 -17.03
N PHE A 118 9.82 0.54 -17.18
CA PHE A 118 10.23 -0.60 -16.36
C PHE A 118 11.19 -0.13 -15.25
N LYS A 119 11.08 -0.73 -14.06
CA LYS A 119 12.04 -0.50 -12.97
C LYS A 119 12.25 -1.76 -12.12
N GLY A 120 13.48 -2.27 -12.10
CA GLY A 120 13.91 -3.24 -11.09
C GLY A 120 14.17 -2.53 -9.76
N VAL A 121 13.67 -3.08 -8.65
CA VAL A 121 13.82 -2.49 -7.31
C VAL A 121 14.27 -3.56 -6.32
N ASN A 122 15.42 -3.35 -5.69
CA ASN A 122 15.89 -4.16 -4.58
C ASN A 122 15.22 -3.69 -3.29
N ILE A 123 14.38 -4.53 -2.68
CA ILE A 123 13.61 -4.19 -1.48
C ILE A 123 14.40 -4.40 -0.17
N ASP A 124 15.62 -4.96 -0.24
CA ASP A 124 16.50 -5.06 0.93
C ASP A 124 17.18 -3.72 1.26
N GLU A 125 17.30 -2.84 0.25
CA GLU A 125 17.82 -1.49 0.42
C GLU A 125 16.86 -0.62 1.26
N GLU A 126 17.37 0.03 2.30
CA GLU A 126 16.59 0.93 3.18
C GLU A 126 15.63 1.89 2.46
N PRO A 127 16.04 2.63 1.40
CA PRO A 127 15.13 3.54 0.71
C PRO A 127 13.94 2.83 0.04
N ASN A 128 14.01 1.52 -0.22
CA ASN A 128 13.00 0.76 -0.95
C ASN A 128 12.12 -0.12 -0.04
N LYS A 129 12.47 -0.29 1.25
CA LYS A 129 11.74 -1.17 2.18
C LYS A 129 10.24 -0.84 2.30
N HIS A 130 9.89 0.44 2.16
CA HIS A 130 8.50 0.91 2.19
C HIS A 130 7.59 0.23 1.14
N PHE A 131 8.15 -0.29 0.04
CA PHE A 131 7.38 -0.99 -0.99
C PHE A 131 6.79 -2.32 -0.50
N VAL A 132 7.42 -2.96 0.48
CA VAL A 132 6.93 -4.23 1.06
C VAL A 132 5.55 -4.02 1.67
N GLU A 133 5.38 -2.96 2.43
CA GLU A 133 4.10 -2.61 3.06
C GLU A 133 3.12 -2.02 2.03
N ALA A 134 3.61 -1.17 1.10
CA ALA A 134 2.77 -0.52 0.11
C ALA A 134 2.05 -1.49 -0.86
N TYR A 135 2.71 -2.60 -1.19
CA TYR A 135 2.20 -3.61 -2.12
C TYR A 135 1.92 -4.97 -1.48
N TRP A 136 2.03 -5.07 -0.15
CA TRP A 136 1.92 -6.33 0.60
C TRP A 136 2.79 -7.44 0.01
N LEU A 137 4.05 -7.12 -0.29
CA LEU A 137 4.97 -8.05 -0.92
C LEU A 137 5.37 -9.13 0.08
N ASN A 138 5.02 -10.37 -0.22
CA ASN A 138 5.50 -11.55 0.52
C ASN A 138 6.71 -12.20 -0.16
N SER A 139 6.99 -11.84 -1.41
CA SER A 139 7.99 -12.44 -2.27
C SER A 139 8.31 -11.53 -3.46
N LYS A 140 9.35 -11.90 -4.23
CA LYS A 140 9.75 -11.17 -5.44
C LYS A 140 8.59 -11.16 -6.44
N SER A 141 8.24 -10.00 -6.97
CA SER A 141 6.96 -9.81 -7.66
C SER A 141 7.05 -8.79 -8.78
N VAL A 142 6.22 -8.96 -9.81
CA VAL A 142 5.99 -7.95 -10.84
C VAL A 142 4.69 -7.21 -10.52
N ILE A 143 4.78 -5.88 -10.39
CA ILE A 143 3.65 -4.98 -10.10
C ILE A 143 3.57 -3.93 -11.19
N VAL A 144 2.36 -3.60 -11.65
CA VAL A 144 2.11 -2.44 -12.50
C VAL A 144 1.41 -1.38 -11.65
N GLN A 145 2.06 -0.23 -11.45
CA GLN A 145 1.49 0.91 -10.72
C GLN A 145 1.18 2.05 -11.68
N LYS A 146 -0.05 2.57 -11.62
CA LYS A 146 -0.48 3.75 -12.38
C LYS A 146 -0.29 5.02 -11.55
N PHE A 147 -0.01 6.13 -12.24
CA PHE A 147 0.09 7.45 -11.65
C PHE A 147 -0.63 8.50 -12.51
N SER A 148 -1.12 9.55 -11.84
CA SER A 148 -1.57 10.79 -12.47
C SER A 148 -0.77 11.94 -11.86
N GLY A 149 0.28 12.37 -12.56
CA GLY A 149 1.35 13.18 -11.97
C GLY A 149 2.03 12.38 -10.85
N ASP A 150 2.15 12.98 -9.67
CA ASP A 150 2.75 12.33 -8.50
C ASP A 150 1.76 11.48 -7.68
N LYS A 151 0.48 11.44 -8.07
CA LYS A 151 -0.54 10.71 -7.32
C LYS A 151 -0.61 9.26 -7.77
N PRO A 152 -0.35 8.28 -6.88
CA PRO A 152 -0.57 6.88 -7.20
C PRO A 152 -2.07 6.61 -7.39
N LEU A 153 -2.39 5.83 -8.41
CA LEU A 153 -3.72 5.33 -8.70
C LEU A 153 -3.77 3.83 -8.36
N LYS A 154 -4.58 3.06 -9.09
CA LYS A 154 -4.66 1.61 -8.97
C LYS A 154 -3.37 0.92 -9.42
N TRP A 155 -3.02 -0.15 -8.72
CA TRP A 155 -1.96 -1.08 -9.10
C TRP A 155 -2.50 -2.51 -9.23
N GLY A 156 -1.71 -3.36 -9.87
CA GLY A 156 -2.00 -4.79 -9.99
C GLY A 156 -0.74 -5.64 -9.98
N MET A 157 -0.84 -6.85 -9.42
CA MET A 157 0.21 -7.86 -9.41
C MET A 157 0.06 -8.82 -10.59
N LEU A 158 1.18 -9.25 -11.14
CA LEU A 158 1.24 -10.20 -12.26
C LEU A 158 1.78 -11.56 -11.75
N PRO A 159 0.96 -12.41 -11.10
CA PRO A 159 1.45 -13.63 -10.46
C PRO A 159 1.93 -14.70 -11.44
N LYS A 160 1.41 -14.75 -12.67
CA LYS A 160 1.72 -15.82 -13.63
C LYS A 160 3.13 -15.73 -14.22
N VAL A 161 3.88 -14.66 -13.92
CA VAL A 161 5.28 -14.53 -14.36
C VAL A 161 6.14 -15.72 -13.92
N TRP A 162 5.85 -16.30 -12.76
CA TRP A 162 6.56 -17.47 -12.25
C TRP A 162 6.28 -18.74 -13.07
N GLU A 163 5.04 -18.93 -13.49
CA GLU A 163 4.59 -20.06 -14.30
C GLU A 163 5.15 -20.00 -15.72
N LEU A 164 5.37 -18.79 -16.24
CA LEU A 164 5.75 -18.54 -17.63
C LEU A 164 7.27 -18.40 -17.83
N THR A 165 8.09 -18.60 -16.81
CA THR A 165 9.57 -18.44 -16.93
C THR A 165 10.21 -19.35 -17.98
N GLY A 166 9.59 -20.49 -18.29
CA GLY A 166 10.06 -21.44 -19.31
C GLY A 166 9.65 -21.09 -20.75
N ASP A 167 8.72 -20.15 -20.94
CA ASP A 167 8.23 -19.73 -22.26
C ASP A 167 8.27 -18.20 -22.36
N LYS A 168 9.32 -17.71 -23.05
CA LYS A 168 9.59 -16.28 -23.16
C LYS A 168 8.48 -15.54 -23.91
N GLU A 169 7.94 -16.11 -24.98
CA GLU A 169 6.92 -15.45 -25.79
C GLU A 169 5.61 -15.33 -25.01
N ALA A 170 5.20 -16.41 -24.34
CA ALA A 170 4.05 -16.40 -23.46
C ALA A 170 4.22 -15.42 -22.29
N PHE A 171 5.41 -15.36 -21.68
CA PHE A 171 5.73 -14.41 -20.62
C PHE A 171 5.57 -12.96 -21.10
N VAL A 172 6.21 -12.60 -22.20
CA VAL A 172 6.18 -11.24 -22.75
C VAL A 172 4.76 -10.85 -23.12
N GLY A 173 4.02 -11.74 -23.78
CA GLY A 173 2.62 -11.55 -24.11
C GLY A 173 1.76 -11.31 -22.88
N TYR A 174 1.96 -12.11 -21.82
CA TYR A 174 1.24 -11.98 -20.56
C TYR A 174 1.48 -10.63 -19.87
N VAL A 175 2.74 -10.20 -19.73
CA VAL A 175 3.07 -8.91 -19.11
C VAL A 175 2.44 -7.76 -19.90
N THR A 176 2.52 -7.78 -21.22
CA THR A 176 1.92 -6.76 -22.09
C THR A 176 0.41 -6.73 -21.96
N ALA A 177 -0.26 -7.89 -21.99
CA ALA A 177 -1.71 -7.99 -21.90
C ALA A 177 -2.25 -7.50 -20.54
N GLU A 178 -1.67 -7.96 -19.42
CA GLU A 178 -2.11 -7.52 -18.09
C GLU A 178 -1.79 -6.03 -17.85
N THR A 179 -0.68 -5.53 -18.39
CA THR A 179 -0.40 -4.09 -18.35
C THR A 179 -1.47 -3.31 -19.10
N HIS A 180 -1.79 -3.65 -20.36
CA HIS A 180 -2.87 -2.98 -21.11
C HIS A 180 -4.20 -3.00 -20.36
N LYS A 181 -4.58 -4.17 -19.83
CA LYS A 181 -5.80 -4.35 -19.04
C LYS A 181 -5.86 -3.38 -17.86
N LEU A 182 -4.78 -3.30 -17.05
CA LEU A 182 -4.71 -2.37 -15.92
C LEU A 182 -4.78 -0.90 -16.36
N LEU A 183 -4.15 -0.55 -17.47
CA LEU A 183 -4.16 0.82 -18.02
C LEU A 183 -5.54 1.22 -18.57
N ASP A 184 -6.32 0.25 -19.04
CA ASP A 184 -7.67 0.45 -19.57
C ASP A 184 -8.75 0.52 -18.49
N GLU A 185 -8.49 0.00 -17.28
CA GLU A 185 -9.36 0.20 -16.12
C GLU A 185 -9.43 1.70 -15.74
N LYS A 186 -10.65 2.18 -15.44
CA LYS A 186 -10.94 3.57 -15.07
C LYS A 186 -10.51 3.90 -13.64
#